data_AF-A0A0L0FTW2-F1
#
_entry.id   AF-A0A0L0FTW2-F1
#
_cell.length_a   1.000
_cell.length_b   1.000
_cell.length_c   1.000
_cell.angle_alpha   90.00
_cell.angle_beta   90.00
_cell.angle_gamma   90.00
#
_symmetry.space_group_name_H-M   'P 1'
#
loop_
_entity.id
_entity.type
_entity.pdbx_description
1 polymer ?
#
loop_
_entity_poly.entity_id
_entity_poly.type
_entity_poly.pdbx_seq_one_letter_code
_entity_poly.pdbx_strand_id
1 'polypeptide(L)'
;MLLWNNEEDVIPEGLSNQTLRADGPMVNVLKMPKNSMNNRFIPWRELRTAAVYIVDLDIRLPGVAYEFAFDNWLNKQDSLVGYAYRKFAPDGTYPAFARPRIFGPDPGYNMVLTGSAMMPTKLLRQYSCEVGTKGIRNMVDDLFNGDDIAMNLLAIHNGNLPVALTRYQPESEDPSLDAEKKGCLYNLGVNGRIALRKKYSSKNISTRPGHGDKRKTMYRRICAHLALDTELPLLQSFVAAPADVDLCTMPEYAS
;
A
#
# COMPACT_ATOMS: atom_id res chain seq x y z
N MET A 1 -10.06 -7.38 -8.20
CA MET A 1 -9.66 -6.86 -9.53
C MET A 1 -8.15 -6.94 -9.64
N LEU A 2 -7.63 -7.39 -10.77
CA LEU A 2 -6.21 -7.42 -11.08
C LEU A 2 -5.93 -6.41 -12.19
N LEU A 3 -4.98 -5.49 -11.98
CA LEU A 3 -4.60 -4.52 -12.99
C LEU A 3 -3.34 -4.98 -13.71
N TRP A 4 -3.47 -5.22 -15.02
CA TRP A 4 -2.38 -5.64 -15.88
C TRP A 4 -1.73 -4.41 -16.51
N ASN A 5 -0.61 -3.98 -15.92
CA ASN A 5 0.13 -2.78 -16.33
C ASN A 5 1.17 -3.04 -17.43
N ASN A 6 1.40 -4.29 -17.86
CA ASN A 6 2.29 -4.55 -18.99
C ASN A 6 1.53 -4.31 -20.31
N GLU A 7 1.91 -3.24 -21.00
CA GLU A 7 1.32 -2.84 -22.29
C GLU A 7 1.59 -3.85 -23.39
N GLU A 8 2.81 -4.40 -23.41
CA GLU A 8 3.32 -5.28 -24.47
C GLU A 8 2.76 -6.70 -24.34
N ASP A 9 2.67 -7.21 -23.11
CA ASP A 9 2.24 -8.58 -22.88
C ASP A 9 0.72 -8.75 -23.00
N VAL A 10 0.30 -9.89 -23.53
CA VAL A 10 -1.09 -10.36 -23.52
C VAL A 10 -1.41 -10.91 -22.13
N ILE A 11 -2.63 -10.67 -21.64
CA ILE A 11 -3.11 -11.33 -20.41
C ILE A 11 -3.12 -12.85 -20.65
N PRO A 12 -2.43 -13.65 -19.84
CA PRO A 12 -2.48 -15.10 -19.92
C PRO A 12 -3.92 -15.62 -19.89
N GLU A 13 -4.26 -16.53 -20.79
CA GLU A 13 -5.62 -17.08 -20.90
C GLU A 13 -6.12 -17.66 -19.57
N GLY A 14 -5.24 -18.36 -18.84
CA GLY A 14 -5.54 -18.92 -17.52
C GLY A 14 -5.78 -17.91 -16.40
N LEU A 15 -5.52 -16.61 -16.61
CA LEU A 15 -5.92 -15.56 -15.65
C LEU A 15 -7.32 -15.01 -15.92
N SER A 16 -7.88 -15.28 -17.10
CA SER A 16 -9.24 -14.88 -17.44
C SER A 16 -10.23 -15.84 -16.79
N ASN A 17 -11.42 -15.33 -16.41
CA ASN A 17 -12.52 -16.12 -15.84
C ASN A 17 -12.21 -16.87 -14.53
N GLN A 18 -11.22 -16.40 -13.76
CA GLN A 18 -10.90 -16.98 -12.46
C GLN A 18 -11.90 -16.54 -11.39
N THR A 19 -12.25 -17.46 -10.49
CA THR A 19 -13.02 -17.16 -9.26
C THR A 19 -12.12 -17.42 -8.06
N LEU A 20 -12.13 -16.53 -7.05
CA LEU A 20 -11.27 -16.68 -5.86
C LEU A 20 -11.60 -17.94 -5.03
N ARG A 21 -12.83 -18.44 -5.14
CA ARG A 21 -13.35 -19.70 -4.58
C ARG A 21 -14.55 -20.13 -5.43
N ALA A 22 -15.02 -21.36 -5.31
CA ALA A 22 -16.11 -21.92 -6.12
C ALA A 22 -17.35 -21.00 -6.19
N ASP A 23 -17.74 -20.41 -5.05
CA ASP A 23 -18.86 -19.46 -4.94
C ASP A 23 -18.39 -18.01 -4.72
N GLY A 24 -17.18 -17.69 -5.17
CA GLY A 24 -16.53 -16.40 -4.99
C GLY A 24 -16.84 -15.41 -6.11
N PRO A 25 -16.60 -14.10 -5.88
CA PRO A 25 -16.67 -13.13 -6.96
C PRO A 25 -15.63 -13.44 -8.03
N MET A 26 -15.98 -13.15 -9.28
CA MET A 26 -15.06 -13.27 -10.42
C MET A 26 -13.90 -12.27 -10.26
N VAL A 27 -12.69 -12.73 -10.58
CA VAL A 27 -11.50 -11.90 -10.66
C VAL A 27 -11.54 -11.16 -12.00
N ASN A 28 -11.94 -9.90 -11.97
CA ASN A 28 -11.84 -9.03 -13.13
C ASN A 28 -10.37 -8.64 -13.36
N VAL A 29 -9.81 -9.06 -14.49
CA VAL A 29 -8.48 -8.64 -14.96
C VAL A 29 -8.65 -7.51 -15.97
N LEU A 30 -8.05 -6.35 -15.71
CA LEU A 30 -8.13 -5.20 -16.60
C LEU A 30 -6.76 -4.89 -17.20
N LYS A 31 -6.65 -4.94 -18.54
CA LYS A 31 -5.44 -4.48 -19.25
C LYS A 31 -5.42 -2.96 -19.31
N MET A 32 -4.36 -2.36 -18.79
CA MET A 32 -4.19 -0.92 -18.80
C MET A 32 -3.58 -0.47 -20.13
N PRO A 33 -3.99 0.71 -20.64
CA PRO A 33 -3.46 1.25 -21.90
C PRO A 33 -2.03 1.79 -21.77
N LYS A 34 -1.61 2.10 -20.53
CA LYS A 34 -0.28 2.60 -20.19
C LYS A 34 0.15 2.02 -18.85
N ASN A 35 1.43 1.69 -18.70
CA ASN A 35 2.05 1.36 -17.43
C ASN A 35 2.15 2.64 -16.58
N SER A 36 1.25 2.75 -15.60
CA SER A 36 1.20 3.89 -14.69
C SER A 36 0.88 3.44 -13.27
N MET A 37 1.55 4.07 -12.30
CA MET A 37 1.25 3.91 -10.87
C MET A 37 -0.16 4.45 -10.53
N ASN A 38 -0.70 5.36 -11.34
CA ASN A 38 -2.03 5.95 -11.14
C ASN A 38 -3.17 4.95 -11.38
N ASN A 39 -2.96 3.91 -12.18
CA ASN A 39 -4.02 3.01 -12.63
C ASN A 39 -4.79 2.35 -11.47
N ARG A 40 -4.10 2.13 -10.33
CA ARG A 40 -4.71 1.50 -9.14
C ARG A 40 -5.70 2.37 -8.38
N PHE A 41 -5.76 3.67 -8.67
CA PHE A 41 -6.67 4.60 -8.03
C PHE A 41 -7.86 5.00 -8.90
N ILE A 42 -7.97 4.42 -10.11
CA ILE A 42 -9.10 4.68 -11.00
C ILE A 42 -10.38 4.12 -10.34
N PRO A 43 -11.44 4.95 -10.16
CA PRO A 43 -12.71 4.53 -9.57
C PRO A 43 -13.55 3.80 -10.62
N TRP A 44 -13.12 2.59 -10.99
CA TRP A 44 -13.81 1.73 -11.96
C TRP A 44 -15.30 1.57 -11.63
N ARG A 45 -16.16 1.48 -12.65
CA ARG A 45 -17.61 1.40 -12.49
C ARG A 45 -18.04 0.15 -11.70
N GLU A 46 -17.23 -0.89 -11.76
CA GLU A 46 -17.39 -2.16 -11.06
C GLU A 46 -17.17 -2.00 -9.53
N LEU A 47 -16.49 -0.94 -9.08
CA LEU A 47 -16.30 -0.64 -7.67
C LEU A 47 -17.58 -0.02 -7.10
N ARG A 48 -18.45 -0.88 -6.55
CA ARG A 48 -19.72 -0.51 -5.91
C ARG A 48 -19.62 -0.39 -4.39
N THR A 49 -18.44 -0.55 -3.83
CA THR A 49 -18.17 -0.52 -2.38
C THR A 49 -17.75 0.87 -1.92
N ALA A 50 -18.03 1.18 -0.66
CA ALA A 50 -17.60 2.44 -0.03
C ALA A 50 -16.08 2.52 0.17
N ALA A 51 -15.42 1.36 0.28
CA ALA A 51 -13.97 1.23 0.44
C ALA A 51 -13.38 0.26 -0.59
N VAL A 52 -12.08 0.39 -0.81
CA VAL A 52 -11.27 -0.58 -1.55
C VAL A 52 -10.03 -0.93 -0.73
N TYR A 53 -9.62 -2.18 -0.80
CA TYR A 53 -8.31 -2.61 -0.30
C TYR A 53 -7.35 -2.74 -1.49
N ILE A 54 -6.27 -1.97 -1.48
CA ILE A 54 -5.21 -2.04 -2.49
C ILE A 54 -4.02 -2.79 -1.90
N VAL A 55 -3.53 -3.77 -2.67
CA VAL A 55 -2.39 -4.61 -2.28
C VAL A 55 -1.39 -4.74 -3.43
N ASP A 56 -0.10 -4.60 -3.13
CA ASP A 56 0.98 -4.83 -4.09
C ASP A 56 1.12 -6.34 -4.37
N LEU A 57 1.49 -6.71 -5.59
CA LEU A 57 1.64 -8.12 -6.02
C LEU A 57 2.70 -8.91 -5.25
N ASP A 58 3.61 -8.22 -4.56
CA ASP A 58 4.66 -8.83 -3.74
C ASP A 58 4.29 -8.88 -2.24
N ILE A 59 3.04 -8.58 -1.89
CA ILE A 59 2.51 -8.68 -0.52
C ILE A 59 1.50 -9.83 -0.46
N ARG A 60 1.60 -10.64 0.59
CA ARG A 60 0.65 -11.69 0.92
C ARG A 60 0.19 -11.49 2.34
N LEU A 61 -1.13 -11.57 2.55
CA LEU A 61 -1.78 -11.43 3.84
C LEU A 61 -2.86 -12.52 3.97
N PRO A 62 -3.06 -13.07 5.18
CA PRO A 62 -4.15 -14.01 5.42
C PRO A 62 -5.51 -13.29 5.36
N GLY A 63 -6.59 -14.05 5.14
CA GLY A 63 -7.96 -13.52 5.05
C GLY A 63 -8.34 -12.61 6.23
N VAL A 64 -8.01 -13.07 7.44
CA VAL A 64 -8.24 -12.35 8.71
C VAL A 64 -7.57 -10.98 8.79
N ALA A 65 -6.51 -10.73 8.03
CA ALA A 65 -5.91 -9.40 7.95
C ALA A 65 -6.81 -8.42 7.17
N TYR A 66 -7.43 -8.87 6.08
CA TYR A 66 -8.37 -8.01 5.35
C TYR A 66 -9.62 -7.70 6.17
N GLU A 67 -10.12 -8.68 6.94
CA GLU A 67 -11.23 -8.50 7.89
C GLU A 67 -10.86 -7.49 8.98
N PHE A 68 -9.70 -7.68 9.64
CA PHE A 68 -9.23 -6.75 10.66
C PHE A 68 -9.05 -5.32 10.12
N ALA A 69 -8.54 -5.17 8.88
CA ALA A 69 -8.42 -3.87 8.26
C ALA A 69 -9.78 -3.23 7.94
N PHE A 70 -10.75 -4.03 7.53
CA PHE A 70 -12.12 -3.57 7.28
C PHE A 70 -12.80 -3.11 8.57
N ASP A 71 -12.74 -3.89 9.65
CA ASP A 71 -13.36 -3.55 10.94
C ASP A 71 -12.82 -2.24 11.52
N ASN A 72 -11.52 -2.00 11.37
CA ASN A 72 -10.91 -0.75 11.79
C ASN A 72 -11.23 0.42 10.86
N TRP A 73 -11.37 0.15 9.56
CA TRP A 73 -11.83 1.15 8.61
C TRP A 73 -13.27 1.61 8.88
N LEU A 74 -14.16 0.74 9.37
CA LEU A 74 -15.53 1.13 9.74
C LEU A 74 -15.59 2.28 10.75
N ASN A 75 -14.58 2.39 11.63
CA ASN A 75 -14.46 3.45 12.64
C ASN A 75 -13.79 4.72 12.11
N LYS A 76 -13.12 4.66 10.96
CA LYS A 76 -12.33 5.73 10.35
C LYS A 76 -12.48 5.71 8.83
N GLN A 77 -13.72 5.78 8.35
CA GLN A 77 -14.07 5.49 6.95
C GLN A 77 -13.42 6.44 5.94
N ASP A 78 -12.97 7.60 6.38
CA ASP A 78 -12.36 8.62 5.53
C ASP A 78 -10.82 8.55 5.50
N SER A 79 -10.23 7.67 6.31
CA SER A 79 -8.79 7.49 6.45
C SER A 79 -8.24 6.36 5.59
N LEU A 80 -6.94 6.42 5.32
CA LEU A 80 -6.18 5.25 4.88
C LEU A 80 -5.90 4.37 6.10
N VAL A 81 -6.23 3.09 6.01
CA VAL A 81 -6.06 2.11 7.10
C VAL A 81 -5.22 0.96 6.58
N GLY A 82 -4.06 0.68 7.17
CA GLY A 82 -3.19 -0.34 6.60
C GLY A 82 -1.98 -0.69 7.43
N TYR A 83 -1.24 -1.67 6.93
CA TYR A 83 -0.17 -2.32 7.71
C TYR A 83 1.23 -1.78 7.40
N ALA A 84 1.43 -1.22 6.22
CA ALA A 84 2.71 -0.68 5.80
C ALA A 84 2.74 0.82 6.06
N TYR A 85 3.40 1.27 7.12
CA TYR A 85 3.47 2.69 7.47
C TYR A 85 4.88 3.25 7.38
N ARG A 86 4.99 4.59 7.29
CA ARG A 86 6.25 5.33 7.23
C ARG A 86 6.19 6.63 8.01
N LYS A 87 7.37 7.04 8.47
CA LYS A 87 7.68 8.38 8.95
C LYS A 87 8.40 9.19 7.88
N PHE A 88 7.78 10.27 7.45
CA PHE A 88 8.41 11.34 6.67
C PHE A 88 8.79 12.49 7.61
N ALA A 89 10.04 12.94 7.53
CA ALA A 89 10.50 14.16 8.18
C ALA A 89 10.00 15.41 7.41
N PRO A 90 10.03 16.61 8.03
CA PRO A 90 9.58 17.84 7.37
C PRO A 90 10.29 18.12 6.05
N ASP A 91 11.56 17.75 5.95
CA ASP A 91 12.31 17.93 4.72
C ASP A 91 11.92 16.91 3.61
N GLY A 92 10.98 16.01 3.86
CA GLY A 92 10.51 14.95 2.96
C GLY A 92 11.42 13.72 2.91
N THR A 93 12.51 13.69 3.68
CA THR A 93 13.27 12.46 3.88
C THR A 93 12.49 11.50 4.75
N TYR A 94 12.77 10.21 4.59
CA TYR A 94 12.35 9.19 5.53
C TYR A 94 13.62 8.50 6.03
N PRO A 95 13.65 8.03 7.29
CA PRO A 95 14.84 7.40 7.85
C PRO A 95 15.33 6.27 6.92
N ALA A 96 16.63 6.16 6.71
CA ALA A 96 17.21 5.05 5.94
C ALA A 96 16.83 3.68 6.54
N PHE A 97 16.58 3.66 7.85
CA PHE A 97 16.09 2.50 8.61
C PHE A 97 14.56 2.46 8.80
N ALA A 98 13.78 3.40 8.23
CA ALA A 98 12.32 3.32 8.15
C ALA A 98 11.98 2.28 7.08
N ARG A 99 12.15 1.03 7.50
CA ARG A 99 12.06 -0.14 6.64
C ARG A 99 10.61 -0.37 6.22
N PRO A 100 10.38 -1.05 5.08
CA PRO A 100 9.07 -1.62 4.73
C PRO A 100 8.67 -2.69 5.73
N ARG A 101 8.23 -2.27 6.92
CA ARG A 101 7.66 -3.16 7.90
C ARG A 101 6.16 -3.02 7.84
N ILE A 102 5.53 -4.04 7.29
CA ILE A 102 4.23 -4.47 7.81
C ILE A 102 4.52 -4.92 9.25
N PHE A 103 3.80 -4.46 10.27
CA PHE A 103 3.95 -4.94 11.66
C PHE A 103 5.25 -4.60 12.44
N GLY A 104 6.04 -3.60 12.06
CA GLY A 104 7.29 -3.26 12.77
C GLY A 104 7.18 -2.06 13.72
N PRO A 105 7.86 -2.03 14.88
CA PRO A 105 7.88 -0.83 15.70
C PRO A 105 8.65 0.27 14.97
N ASP A 106 7.93 1.36 14.65
CA ASP A 106 8.50 2.62 14.21
C ASP A 106 8.28 3.61 15.36
N PRO A 107 9.22 4.51 15.70
CA PRO A 107 9.02 5.62 16.66
C PRO A 107 7.81 6.53 16.36
N GLY A 108 7.12 6.31 15.24
CA GLY A 108 5.84 6.90 14.89
C GLY A 108 5.64 6.80 13.38
N TYR A 109 4.49 7.24 12.89
CA TYR A 109 4.17 7.30 11.46
C TYR A 109 3.36 8.54 11.14
N ASN A 110 3.43 8.98 9.89
CA ASN A 110 2.53 10.00 9.35
C ASN A 110 1.97 9.61 7.98
N MET A 111 2.31 8.41 7.50
CA MET A 111 1.88 7.87 6.22
C MET A 111 1.58 6.38 6.34
N VAL A 112 0.56 5.91 5.63
CA VAL A 112 0.29 4.49 5.35
C VAL A 112 0.42 4.25 3.86
N LEU A 113 1.35 3.39 3.46
CA LEU A 113 1.61 3.06 2.07
C LEU A 113 0.42 2.31 1.46
N THR A 114 -0.06 2.80 0.32
CA THR A 114 -1.23 2.27 -0.38
C THR A 114 -1.00 0.90 -1.02
N GLY A 115 0.23 0.35 -0.94
CA GLY A 115 0.53 -1.02 -1.33
C GLY A 115 -0.03 -2.08 -0.39
N SER A 116 -0.58 -1.69 0.77
CA SER A 116 -1.35 -2.58 1.64
C SER A 116 -2.25 -1.74 2.54
N ALA A 117 -3.33 -1.21 1.96
CA ALA A 117 -4.22 -0.31 2.67
C ALA A 117 -5.66 -0.36 2.14
N MET A 118 -6.59 -0.27 3.09
CA MET A 118 -7.98 0.10 2.88
C MET A 118 -8.10 1.63 2.74
N MET A 119 -8.92 2.09 1.79
CA MET A 119 -9.18 3.52 1.59
C MET A 119 -10.57 3.74 1.00
N PRO A 120 -11.19 4.91 1.24
CA PRO A 120 -12.53 5.16 0.73
C PRO A 120 -12.52 5.41 -0.78
N THR A 121 -13.52 4.86 -1.47
CA THR A 121 -13.71 5.05 -2.92
C THR A 121 -13.89 6.53 -3.28
N LYS A 122 -14.37 7.37 -2.35
CA LYS A 122 -14.46 8.83 -2.56
C LYS A 122 -13.08 9.50 -2.72
N LEU A 123 -12.06 9.00 -2.01
CA LEU A 123 -10.68 9.49 -2.16
C LEU A 123 -10.10 9.09 -3.52
N LEU A 124 -10.40 7.89 -4.01
CA LEU A 124 -10.04 7.48 -5.38
C LEU A 124 -10.67 8.40 -6.43
N ARG A 125 -11.95 8.76 -6.26
CA ARG A 125 -12.65 9.69 -7.15
C ARG A 125 -12.01 11.08 -7.12
N GLN A 126 -11.76 11.62 -5.92
CA GLN A 126 -11.07 12.90 -5.77
C GLN A 126 -9.70 12.87 -6.45
N TYR A 127 -8.91 11.83 -6.19
CA TYR A 127 -7.59 11.67 -6.75
C TYR A 127 -7.60 11.54 -8.28
N SER A 128 -8.52 10.77 -8.85
CA SER A 128 -8.49 10.39 -10.27
C SER A 128 -9.28 11.35 -11.17
N CYS A 129 -10.36 11.94 -10.67
CA CYS A 129 -11.33 12.64 -11.50
C CYS A 129 -11.30 14.16 -11.33
N GLU A 130 -10.83 14.68 -10.20
CA GLU A 130 -10.85 16.13 -9.98
C GLU A 130 -9.74 16.84 -10.76
N VAL A 131 -10.06 18.08 -11.16
CA VAL A 131 -9.11 18.96 -11.88
C VAL A 131 -7.98 19.39 -10.95
N GLY A 132 -8.27 19.69 -9.69
CA GLY A 132 -7.29 20.11 -8.69
C GLY A 132 -6.18 19.08 -8.46
N THR A 133 -6.46 17.80 -8.63
CA THR A 133 -5.51 16.70 -8.43
C THR A 133 -4.75 16.32 -9.71
N LYS A 134 -5.04 16.93 -10.87
CA LYS A 134 -4.38 16.63 -12.16
C LYS A 134 -2.87 16.85 -12.12
N GLY A 135 -2.43 17.94 -11.49
CA GLY A 135 -1.00 18.22 -11.32
C GLY A 135 -0.29 17.13 -10.51
N ILE A 136 -0.95 16.58 -9.49
CA ILE A 136 -0.44 15.49 -8.67
C ILE A 136 -0.30 14.20 -9.49
N ARG A 137 -1.33 13.83 -10.27
CA ARG A 137 -1.29 12.65 -11.14
C ARG A 137 -0.15 12.72 -12.17
N ASN A 138 0.06 13.89 -12.76
CA ASN A 138 1.18 14.12 -13.69
C ASN A 138 2.53 13.92 -12.99
N MET A 139 2.72 14.47 -11.79
CA MET A 139 3.96 14.28 -11.02
C MET A 139 4.22 12.80 -10.70
N VAL A 140 3.18 12.04 -10.37
CA VAL A 140 3.27 10.58 -10.13
C VAL A 140 3.73 9.85 -11.40
N ASP A 141 3.17 10.20 -12.56
CA ASP A 141 3.55 9.62 -13.85
C ASP A 141 5.00 9.97 -14.22
N ASP A 142 5.37 11.25 -14.11
CA ASP A 142 6.70 11.77 -14.49
C ASP A 142 7.82 11.15 -13.66
N LEU A 143 7.61 11.00 -12.35
CA LEU A 143 8.61 10.40 -11.46
C LEU A 143 8.49 8.88 -11.37
N PHE A 144 7.36 8.33 -11.82
CA PHE A 144 6.97 6.92 -11.67
C PHE A 144 7.11 6.48 -10.20
N ASN A 145 6.59 7.27 -9.26
CA ASN A 145 6.75 7.08 -7.81
C ASN A 145 5.81 8.02 -7.01
N GLY A 146 5.71 7.82 -5.70
CA GLY A 146 5.06 8.76 -4.76
C GLY A 146 3.54 8.83 -4.85
N ASP A 147 2.93 7.83 -5.48
CA ASP A 147 1.49 7.69 -5.60
C ASP A 147 0.84 7.41 -4.22
N ASP A 148 1.54 6.68 -3.35
CA ASP A 148 1.20 6.52 -1.94
C ASP A 148 1.26 7.83 -1.13
N ILE A 149 2.32 8.64 -1.35
CA ILE A 149 2.49 9.97 -0.73
C ILE A 149 1.33 10.88 -1.16
N ALA A 150 0.98 10.85 -2.45
CA ALA A 150 -0.13 11.63 -2.99
C ALA A 150 -1.46 11.30 -2.30
N MET A 151 -1.78 10.02 -2.14
CA MET A 151 -3.02 9.59 -1.50
C MET A 151 -3.09 9.98 -0.01
N ASN A 152 -1.98 9.84 0.71
CA ASN A 152 -1.94 10.26 2.13
C ASN A 152 -2.06 11.78 2.27
N LEU A 153 -1.31 12.56 1.50
CA LEU A 153 -1.36 14.02 1.57
C LEU A 153 -2.73 14.56 1.17
N LEU A 154 -3.38 13.94 0.18
CA LEU A 154 -4.74 14.28 -0.19
C LEU A 154 -5.75 13.97 0.93
N ALA A 155 -5.62 12.82 1.60
CA ALA A 155 -6.45 12.48 2.75
C ALA A 155 -6.24 13.46 3.92
N ILE A 156 -4.97 13.81 4.21
CA ILE A 156 -4.59 14.79 5.24
C ILE A 156 -5.14 16.18 4.92
N HIS A 157 -5.07 16.60 3.65
CA HIS A 157 -5.67 17.85 3.18
C HIS A 157 -7.19 17.91 3.44
N ASN A 158 -7.86 16.76 3.38
CA ASN A 158 -9.27 16.64 3.73
C ASN A 158 -9.52 16.48 5.24
N GLY A 159 -8.49 16.57 6.09
CA GLY A 159 -8.58 16.41 7.55
C GLY A 159 -8.53 14.96 8.06
N ASN A 160 -8.14 13.99 7.22
CA ASN A 160 -8.15 12.58 7.58
C ASN A 160 -6.74 12.02 7.76
N LEU A 161 -6.40 11.72 9.01
CA LEU A 161 -5.11 11.12 9.37
C LEU A 161 -5.12 9.61 9.09
N PRO A 162 -3.98 9.02 8.69
CA PRO A 162 -3.88 7.58 8.44
C PRO A 162 -3.97 6.77 9.74
N VAL A 163 -4.33 5.49 9.62
CA VAL A 163 -4.39 4.53 10.72
C VAL A 163 -3.46 3.36 10.44
N ALA A 164 -2.43 3.21 11.27
CA ALA A 164 -1.51 2.09 11.20
C ALA A 164 -2.06 0.89 12.00
N LEU A 165 -2.18 -0.24 11.32
CA LEU A 165 -2.52 -1.52 11.91
C LEU A 165 -1.25 -2.29 12.25
N THR A 166 -1.27 -3.01 13.37
CA THR A 166 -0.18 -3.89 13.76
C THR A 166 -0.67 -5.25 14.30
N ARG A 167 0.24 -6.21 14.44
CA ARG A 167 -0.05 -7.52 15.03
C ARG A 167 -0.09 -7.42 16.55
N TYR A 168 -0.61 -8.44 17.21
CA TYR A 168 -0.46 -8.55 18.66
C TYR A 168 1.03 -8.62 19.02
N GLN A 169 1.47 -7.73 19.92
CA GLN A 169 2.85 -7.63 20.43
C GLN A 169 3.93 -7.71 19.32
N PRO A 170 4.07 -6.68 18.47
CA PRO A 170 5.09 -6.70 17.43
C PRO A 170 6.50 -6.76 18.06
N GLU A 171 7.31 -7.73 17.64
CA GLU A 171 8.72 -7.81 18.03
C GLU A 171 9.46 -6.51 17.70
N SER A 172 10.41 -6.15 18.57
CA SER A 172 11.39 -5.09 18.31
C SER A 172 12.45 -5.48 17.28
N GLU A 173 12.53 -6.76 16.94
CA GLU A 173 13.59 -7.33 16.13
C GLU A 173 13.46 -7.00 14.64
N ASP A 174 14.61 -6.98 13.98
CA ASP A 174 14.73 -6.66 12.57
C ASP A 174 14.73 -7.96 11.74
N PRO A 175 13.68 -8.24 10.95
CA PRO A 175 13.58 -9.49 10.19
C PRO A 175 14.61 -9.63 9.06
N SER A 176 15.41 -8.59 8.74
CA SER A 176 16.59 -8.78 7.88
C SER A 176 17.77 -9.41 8.62
N LEU A 177 17.75 -9.36 9.95
CA LEU A 177 18.75 -9.96 10.83
C LEU A 177 18.37 -11.38 11.26
N ASP A 178 17.13 -11.80 10.99
CA ASP A 178 16.71 -13.18 11.18
C ASP A 178 17.44 -14.09 10.19
N ALA A 179 18.46 -14.79 10.69
CA ALA A 179 19.28 -15.73 9.94
C ALA A 179 18.49 -16.97 9.51
N GLU A 180 17.46 -17.36 10.27
CA GLU A 180 16.62 -18.52 9.95
C GLU A 180 15.60 -18.21 8.86
N LYS A 181 15.37 -16.92 8.58
CA LYS A 181 14.42 -16.48 7.54
C LYS A 181 13.02 -17.04 7.82
N LYS A 182 12.56 -16.91 9.06
CA LYS A 182 11.26 -17.41 9.54
C LYS A 182 10.42 -16.27 10.12
N GLY A 183 9.21 -16.60 10.54
CA GLY A 183 8.33 -15.67 11.23
C GLY A 183 7.46 -14.79 10.33
N CYS A 184 6.58 -14.05 11.00
CA CYS A 184 5.50 -13.26 10.41
C CYS A 184 5.97 -12.30 9.32
N LEU A 185 7.00 -11.52 9.62
CA LEU A 185 7.54 -10.49 8.73
C LEU A 185 8.23 -11.07 7.49
N TYR A 186 8.78 -12.29 7.62
CA TYR A 186 9.35 -13.03 6.50
C TYR A 186 8.24 -13.52 5.56
N ASN A 187 7.21 -14.16 6.12
CA ASN A 187 6.11 -14.78 5.38
C ASN A 187 5.21 -13.77 4.66
N LEU A 188 4.99 -12.61 5.25
CA LEU A 188 4.11 -11.56 4.72
C LEU A 188 4.86 -10.44 3.97
N GLY A 189 6.20 -10.45 4.02
CA GLY A 189 7.02 -9.29 3.73
C GLY A 189 8.35 -9.55 2.99
N VAL A 190 9.32 -8.68 3.30
CA VAL A 190 10.50 -8.29 2.47
C VAL A 190 11.31 -9.44 1.89
N ASN A 191 11.44 -10.56 2.61
CA ASN A 191 12.27 -11.69 2.18
C ASN A 191 11.49 -12.71 1.33
N GLY A 192 10.20 -12.92 1.57
CA GLY A 192 9.31 -13.61 0.63
C GLY A 192 9.30 -12.90 -0.74
N ARG A 193 9.36 -11.55 -0.73
CA ARG A 193 9.58 -10.76 -1.95
C ARG A 193 10.90 -11.10 -2.64
N ILE A 194 12.00 -11.26 -1.89
CA ILE A 194 13.33 -11.60 -2.45
C ILE A 194 13.31 -12.99 -3.11
N ALA A 195 12.69 -13.99 -2.49
CA ALA A 195 12.59 -15.34 -3.05
C ALA A 195 11.77 -15.34 -4.37
N LEU A 196 10.60 -14.70 -4.38
CA LEU A 196 9.79 -14.55 -5.59
C LEU A 196 10.49 -13.72 -6.67
N ARG A 197 11.22 -12.66 -6.31
CA ARG A 197 12.00 -11.84 -7.26
C ARG A 197 13.08 -12.64 -7.97
N LYS A 198 13.79 -13.52 -7.26
CA LYS A 198 14.77 -14.41 -7.88
C LYS A 198 14.10 -15.35 -8.89
N LYS A 199 12.89 -15.83 -8.58
CA LYS A 199 12.11 -16.70 -9.47
C LYS A 199 11.66 -15.99 -10.75
N TYR A 200 11.27 -14.72 -10.68
CA TYR A 200 10.69 -13.96 -11.82
C TYR A 200 11.62 -12.88 -12.41
N SER A 201 12.89 -12.83 -11.99
CA SER A 201 13.89 -11.84 -12.44
C SER A 201 13.43 -10.37 -12.36
N SER A 202 12.47 -10.06 -11.48
CA SER A 202 11.87 -8.72 -11.36
C SER A 202 12.72 -7.79 -10.49
N LYS A 203 13.03 -6.57 -10.96
CA LYS A 203 13.72 -5.53 -10.18
C LYS A 203 12.73 -4.68 -9.39
N ASN A 204 12.94 -4.54 -8.08
CA ASN A 204 12.11 -3.70 -7.23
C ASN A 204 12.29 -2.22 -7.58
N ILE A 205 11.19 -1.47 -7.62
CA ILE A 205 11.22 -0.03 -7.86
C ILE A 205 11.94 0.71 -6.72
N SER A 206 11.86 0.20 -5.50
CA SER A 206 12.48 0.82 -4.32
C SER A 206 14.01 0.69 -4.27
N THR A 207 14.59 -0.20 -5.08
CA THR A 207 16.05 -0.39 -5.17
C THR A 207 16.67 0.36 -6.33
N ARG A 208 15.88 1.09 -7.13
CA ARG A 208 16.38 1.88 -8.25
C ARG A 208 17.12 3.13 -7.72
N PRO A 209 18.22 3.56 -8.36
CA PRO A 209 18.91 4.80 -7.99
C PRO A 209 17.96 6.00 -7.95
N GLY A 210 18.13 6.89 -6.95
CA GLY A 210 17.32 8.09 -6.79
C GLY A 210 15.89 7.84 -6.28
N HIS A 211 15.51 6.63 -5.87
CA HIS A 211 14.16 6.35 -5.37
C HIS A 211 13.77 7.25 -4.18
N GLY A 212 14.68 7.42 -3.21
CA GLY A 212 14.44 8.30 -2.05
C GLY A 212 14.28 9.76 -2.45
N ASP A 213 15.13 10.26 -3.35
CA ASP A 213 15.07 11.66 -3.82
C ASP A 213 13.79 11.95 -4.59
N LYS A 214 13.30 10.99 -5.39
CA LYS A 214 11.99 11.08 -6.03
C LYS A 214 10.87 11.21 -5.01
N ARG A 215 10.87 10.40 -3.95
CA ARG A 215 9.85 10.46 -2.88
C ARG A 215 9.93 11.77 -2.09
N LYS A 216 11.13 12.23 -1.76
CA LYS A 216 11.38 13.55 -1.15
C LYS A 216 10.85 14.69 -2.02
N THR A 217 11.12 14.63 -3.32
CA THR A 217 10.63 15.59 -4.31
C THR A 217 9.11 15.59 -4.37
N MET A 218 8.50 14.41 -4.42
CA MET A 218 7.03 14.24 -4.43
C MET A 218 6.39 14.85 -3.20
N TYR A 219 6.89 14.50 -2.01
CA TYR A 219 6.40 15.04 -0.75
C TYR A 219 6.34 16.57 -0.76
N ARG A 220 7.46 17.22 -1.04
CA ARG A 220 7.55 18.68 -1.05
C ARG A 220 6.63 19.32 -2.09
N ARG A 221 6.61 18.78 -3.31
CA ARG A 221 5.79 19.35 -4.39
C ARG A 221 4.29 19.20 -4.13
N ILE A 222 3.87 18.09 -3.55
CA ILE A 222 2.45 17.88 -3.23
C ILE A 222 2.04 18.72 -2.02
N CYS A 223 2.87 18.84 -0.98
CA CYS A 223 2.60 19.77 0.12
C CYS A 223 2.41 21.20 -0.40
N ALA A 224 3.31 21.66 -1.27
CA ALA A 224 3.18 22.99 -1.90
C ALA A 224 1.90 23.10 -2.75
N HIS A 225 1.58 22.09 -3.55
CA HIS A 225 0.38 22.04 -4.39
C HIS A 225 -0.93 22.11 -3.58
N LEU A 226 -0.96 21.44 -2.42
CA LEU A 226 -2.13 21.36 -1.54
C LEU A 226 -2.12 22.43 -0.43
N ALA A 227 -1.14 23.34 -0.42
CA ALA A 227 -0.91 24.31 0.64
C ALA A 227 -0.85 23.67 2.05
N LEU A 228 -0.23 22.49 2.16
CA LEU A 228 -0.02 21.80 3.43
C LEU A 228 1.32 22.21 4.05
N ASP A 229 1.35 22.24 5.39
CA ASP A 229 2.60 22.26 6.13
C ASP A 229 3.41 20.98 5.83
N THR A 230 4.72 21.14 5.75
CA THR A 230 5.65 20.01 5.64
C THR A 230 5.89 19.32 6.99
N GLU A 231 5.60 19.97 8.11
CA GLU A 231 5.64 19.35 9.45
C GLU A 231 4.32 18.66 9.76
N LEU A 232 4.13 17.47 9.19
CA LEU A 232 2.93 16.67 9.42
C LEU A 232 2.91 16.05 10.82
N PRO A 233 1.72 15.90 11.44
CA PRO A 233 1.59 15.24 12.74
C PRO A 233 2.20 13.83 12.74
N LEU A 234 3.08 13.56 13.72
CA LEU A 234 3.63 12.24 13.93
C LEU A 234 2.74 11.44 14.89
N LEU A 235 2.13 10.38 14.38
CA LEU A 235 1.25 9.48 15.12
C LEU A 235 2.05 8.38 15.80
N GLN A 236 1.68 8.06 17.04
CA GLN A 236 2.30 6.99 17.83
C GLN A 236 1.32 5.87 18.18
N SER A 237 0.04 6.05 17.89
CA SER A 237 -0.99 5.03 18.13
C SER A 237 -1.07 4.05 16.97
N PHE A 238 -0.80 2.78 17.29
CA PHE A 238 -0.98 1.65 16.38
C PHE A 238 -2.16 0.82 16.86
N VAL A 239 -3.00 0.37 15.94
CA VAL A 239 -4.12 -0.50 16.27
C VAL A 239 -3.65 -1.95 16.19
N ALA A 240 -3.38 -2.54 17.35
CA ALA A 240 -2.94 -3.93 17.44
C ALA A 240 -4.13 -4.89 17.31
N ALA A 241 -3.95 -5.96 16.55
CA ALA A 241 -4.91 -7.04 16.54
C ALA A 241 -5.01 -7.73 17.91
N PRO A 242 -6.18 -8.29 18.27
CA PRO A 242 -6.34 -9.17 19.42
C PRO A 242 -5.35 -10.34 19.41
N ALA A 243 -5.06 -10.90 20.58
CA ALA A 243 -4.06 -11.97 20.73
C ALA A 243 -4.42 -13.27 19.99
N ASP A 244 -5.71 -13.51 19.77
CA ASP A 244 -6.28 -14.66 19.06
C ASP A 244 -6.37 -14.46 17.54
N VAL A 245 -6.06 -13.26 17.03
CA VAL A 245 -6.05 -12.97 15.59
C VAL A 245 -4.63 -13.18 15.04
N ASP A 246 -4.42 -14.32 14.39
CA ASP A 246 -3.15 -14.64 13.73
C ASP A 246 -3.03 -13.94 12.36
N LEU A 247 -2.30 -12.84 12.33
CA LEU A 247 -2.00 -12.12 11.08
C LEU A 247 -0.83 -12.72 10.29
N CYS A 248 -0.15 -13.75 10.83
CA CYS A 248 1.18 -14.20 10.44
C CYS A 248 1.20 -15.51 9.66
N THR A 249 0.22 -16.37 9.91
CA THR A 249 0.12 -17.67 9.25
C THR A 249 -0.78 -17.59 8.02
N MET A 250 -0.21 -17.94 6.86
CA MET A 250 -1.01 -18.14 5.65
C MET A 250 -1.69 -19.51 5.76
N PRO A 251 -2.99 -19.64 5.46
CA PRO A 251 -3.60 -20.95 5.34
C PRO A 251 -2.90 -21.74 4.23
N GLU A 252 -2.75 -23.05 4.41
CA GLU A 252 -2.33 -23.95 3.34
C GLU A 252 -3.42 -23.94 2.26
N TYR A 253 -3.20 -23.18 1.19
CA TYR A 253 -4.03 -23.29 0.01
C TYR A 253 -3.57 -24.55 -0.74
N ALA A 254 -4.46 -25.54 -0.84
CA ALA A 254 -4.24 -26.71 -1.68
C ALA A 254 -3.87 -26.24 -3.11
N SER A 255 -2.73 -26.74 -3.58
CA SER A 255 -2.13 -26.44 -4.89
C SER A 255 -3.03 -26.80 -6.06
#